data_AF-A0A4C1TD57-F1
#
_entry.id   AF-A0A4C1TD57-F1
#
_cell.length_a   1.000
_cell.length_b   1.000
_cell.length_c   1.000
_cell.angle_alpha   90.00
_cell.angle_beta   90.00
_cell.angle_gamma   90.00
#
_symmetry.space_group_name_H-M   'P 1'
#
loop_
_entity.id
_entity.type
_entity.pdbx_description
1 polymer ?
#
loop_
_entity_poly.entity_id
_entity_poly.type
_entity_poly.pdbx_seq_one_letter_code
_entity_poly.pdbx_strand_id
1 'polypeptide(L)'
;MFSHVVTHRPSTIDTALTKGVALNFNSIETIHGLTSDHRPVILKMGPPDGGRPIPIHKITNWKRVSTALEEIDTPNLNSIPNDIASTDEINFAIGALTNHVRTVVEESKREVPASSDRRKFSPEILEFIRAKNAALRRTSAYPTSEYRSRARVLQREVKARVREFRIDSWSDLMEEIKPSHKAFWAVTKALKTEGYTPILPLKKPDNSVAIDDAEIAECLADSIETQCSHASSARHRSYQSHRGRGSPKPPSNLKTIWLPLTQRSPNASEIT
;
A
#
# COMPACT_ATOMS: atom_id res chain seq x y z
N MET A 1 64.38 10.00 -11.45
CA MET A 1 63.62 10.49 -12.61
C MET A 1 62.89 9.28 -13.19
N PHE A 2 61.67 9.02 -12.74
CA PHE A 2 60.86 7.90 -13.22
C PHE A 2 59.87 8.43 -14.26
N SER A 3 59.84 7.79 -15.42
CA SER A 3 59.10 8.17 -16.61
C SER A 3 57.59 8.10 -16.38
N HIS A 4 56.93 9.25 -16.53
CA HIS A 4 55.49 9.42 -16.41
C HIS A 4 54.82 9.10 -17.75
N VAL A 5 54.38 7.85 -17.96
CA VAL A 5 53.33 7.53 -18.95
C VAL A 5 52.60 6.28 -18.47
N VAL A 6 51.33 6.43 -18.05
CA VAL A 6 50.17 5.62 -18.49
C VAL A 6 48.91 6.42 -18.16
N THR A 7 48.03 6.49 -19.14
CA THR A 7 46.63 6.93 -19.11
C THR A 7 45.85 6.44 -17.88
N HIS A 8 45.81 7.22 -16.80
CA HIS A 8 44.90 6.94 -15.69
C HIS A 8 43.49 7.41 -16.06
N ARG A 9 42.68 6.50 -16.59
CA ARG A 9 41.23 6.69 -16.65
C ARG A 9 40.73 6.67 -15.20
N PRO A 10 40.15 7.77 -14.67
CA PRO A 10 39.64 7.77 -13.31
C PRO A 10 38.55 6.69 -13.19
N SER A 11 38.69 5.83 -12.18
CA SER A 11 37.75 4.74 -11.89
C SER A 11 37.04 5.02 -10.57
N THR A 12 35.72 5.02 -10.59
CA THR A 12 34.87 5.14 -9.38
C THR A 12 34.58 3.73 -8.86
N ILE A 13 35.42 3.23 -7.95
CA ILE A 13 35.29 1.88 -7.37
C ILE A 13 34.78 1.95 -5.93
N ASP A 14 35.06 3.05 -5.24
CA ASP A 14 34.68 3.24 -3.85
C ASP A 14 33.19 3.59 -3.73
N THR A 15 32.42 2.71 -3.08
CA THR A 15 30.96 2.85 -2.92
C THR A 15 30.58 2.81 -1.45
N ALA A 16 29.71 3.72 -1.02
CA ALA A 16 29.10 3.68 0.31
C ALA A 16 27.58 3.45 0.21
N LEU A 17 27.07 2.49 0.97
CA LEU A 17 25.65 2.14 1.00
C LEU A 17 25.05 2.43 2.39
N THR A 18 24.00 3.24 2.44
CA THR A 18 23.25 3.52 3.68
C THR A 18 21.87 2.89 3.62
N LYS A 19 21.51 2.05 4.60
CA LYS A 19 20.18 1.45 4.72
C LYS A 19 19.60 1.71 6.11
N GLY A 20 18.41 2.31 6.17
CA GLY A 20 17.69 2.52 7.42
C GLY A 20 18.31 3.57 8.36
N VAL A 21 19.16 4.46 7.83
CA VAL A 21 19.74 5.59 8.57
C VAL A 21 18.87 6.82 8.28
N ALA A 22 18.34 7.42 9.34
CA ALA A 22 17.55 8.66 9.27
C ALA A 22 18.45 9.88 9.52
N LEU A 23 19.59 9.94 8.84
CA LEU A 23 20.50 11.09 8.87
C LEU A 23 20.46 11.76 7.51
N ASN A 24 20.52 13.09 7.49
CA ASN A 24 20.62 13.84 6.25
C ASN A 24 22.04 13.72 5.71
N PHE A 25 22.15 13.49 4.41
CA PHE A 25 23.42 13.54 3.71
C PHE A 25 23.75 15.01 3.43
N ASN A 26 24.85 15.50 4.00
CA ASN A 26 25.22 16.92 3.93
C ASN A 26 26.23 17.16 2.80
N SER A 27 27.29 16.34 2.71
CA SER A 27 28.28 16.43 1.63
C SER A 27 29.13 15.17 1.51
N ILE A 28 29.71 14.99 0.32
CA ILE A 28 30.84 14.10 0.04
C ILE A 28 32.08 14.97 -0.16
N GLU A 29 33.14 14.68 0.58
CA GLU A 29 34.44 15.33 0.43
C GLU A 29 35.51 14.29 0.10
N THR A 30 36.37 14.57 -0.87
CA THR A 30 37.51 13.70 -1.19
C THR A 30 38.79 14.30 -0.62
N ILE A 31 39.59 13.49 0.06
CA ILE A 31 40.86 13.94 0.63
C ILE A 31 41.97 13.69 -0.40
N HIS A 32 42.77 14.72 -0.68
CA HIS A 32 43.82 14.68 -1.71
C HIS A 32 45.25 14.57 -1.15
N GLY A 33 45.42 14.46 0.17
CA GLY A 33 46.72 14.51 0.85
C GLY A 33 47.31 13.16 1.26
N LEU A 34 46.79 12.05 0.76
CA LEU A 34 47.22 10.71 1.17
C LEU A 34 47.98 10.03 0.03
N THR A 35 49.06 9.31 0.35
CA THR A 35 49.97 8.65 -0.60
C THR A 35 49.41 7.36 -1.18
N SER A 36 48.11 7.15 -1.07
CA SER A 36 47.40 5.98 -1.59
C SER A 36 47.01 6.21 -3.04
N ASP A 37 46.98 5.14 -3.82
CA ASP A 37 46.41 5.12 -5.17
C ASP A 37 44.87 5.28 -5.17
N HIS A 38 44.23 5.05 -4.02
CA HIS A 38 42.83 5.39 -3.76
C HIS A 38 42.68 6.75 -3.05
N ARG A 39 41.69 7.55 -3.45
CA ARG A 39 41.34 8.83 -2.81
C ARG A 39 40.28 8.61 -1.74
N PRO A 40 40.57 8.84 -0.44
CA PRO A 40 39.56 8.62 0.59
C PRO A 40 38.39 9.59 0.47
N VAL A 41 37.19 9.06 0.70
CA VAL A 41 35.91 9.76 0.57
C VAL A 41 35.28 9.89 1.97
N ILE A 42 35.03 11.12 2.41
CA ILE A 42 34.31 11.44 3.65
C ILE A 42 32.85 11.70 3.31
N LEU A 43 31.96 11.06 4.07
CA LEU A 43 30.51 11.28 4.03
C LEU A 43 30.09 12.05 5.27
N LYS A 44 29.71 13.33 5.12
CA LYS A 44 29.16 14.12 6.23
C LYS A 44 27.67 13.84 6.34
N MET A 45 27.25 13.20 7.43
CA MET A 45 25.85 12.94 7.76
C MET A 45 25.46 13.66 9.04
N GLY A 46 24.33 14.36 9.04
CA GLY A 46 23.82 15.11 10.19
C GLY A 46 22.51 14.54 10.75
N PRO A 47 22.14 14.85 12.01
CA PRO A 47 20.81 14.58 12.54
C PRO A 47 19.75 15.14 11.58
N PRO A 48 18.59 14.49 11.43
CA PRO A 48 17.52 15.05 10.63
C PRO A 48 17.10 16.35 11.33
N ASP A 49 17.32 17.49 10.67
CA ASP A 49 16.91 18.79 11.19
C ASP A 49 15.49 18.68 11.73
N GLY A 50 15.34 18.98 13.02
CA GLY A 50 14.09 18.84 13.74
C GLY A 50 12.99 19.62 13.03
N GLY A 51 12.04 18.90 12.43
CA GLY A 51 10.78 19.47 11.96
C GLY A 51 10.78 20.00 10.52
N ARG A 52 11.24 19.23 9.53
CA ARG A 52 10.74 19.47 8.16
C ARG A 52 9.21 19.33 8.14
N PRO A 53 8.45 20.32 7.63
CA PRO A 53 7.02 20.16 7.44
C PRO A 53 6.79 18.92 6.57
N ILE A 54 5.78 18.12 6.92
CA ILE A 54 5.29 17.02 6.09
C ILE A 54 5.13 17.60 4.67
N PRO A 55 5.71 17.01 3.61
CA PRO A 55 5.55 17.54 2.26
C PRO A 55 4.05 17.69 1.98
N ILE A 56 3.56 18.92 1.80
CA ILE A 56 2.16 19.15 1.46
C ILE A 56 2.09 19.02 -0.05
N HIS A 57 1.40 17.98 -0.55
CA HIS A 57 1.18 17.84 -1.98
C HIS A 57 -0.09 18.61 -2.33
N LYS A 58 0.01 19.49 -3.34
CA LYS A 58 -1.15 20.16 -3.91
C LYS A 58 -1.81 19.19 -4.89
N ILE A 59 -2.99 18.70 -4.55
CA ILE A 59 -3.78 17.83 -5.43
C ILE A 59 -4.97 18.65 -5.93
N THR A 60 -5.12 18.75 -7.25
CA THR A 60 -6.29 19.40 -7.87
C THR A 60 -7.47 18.43 -7.87
N ASN A 61 -8.61 18.87 -7.33
CA ASN A 61 -9.85 18.11 -7.42
C ASN A 61 -10.52 18.37 -8.78
N TRP A 62 -10.26 17.52 -9.76
CA TRP A 62 -10.81 17.65 -11.12
C TRP A 62 -12.34 17.63 -11.20
N LYS A 63 -13.03 16.95 -10.27
CA LYS A 63 -14.50 16.97 -10.23
C LYS A 63 -15.03 18.35 -9.83
N ARG A 64 -14.34 19.01 -8.90
CA ARG A 64 -14.67 20.37 -8.46
C ARG A 64 -14.35 21.41 -9.54
N VAL A 65 -13.27 21.21 -10.30
CA VAL A 65 -12.95 22.00 -11.50
C VAL A 65 -14.09 21.90 -12.54
N SER A 66 -14.58 20.69 -12.81
CA SER A 66 -15.70 20.48 -13.75
C SER A 66 -16.95 21.24 -13.33
N THR A 67 -17.35 21.13 -12.06
CA THR A 67 -18.54 21.82 -11.54
C THR A 67 -18.40 23.34 -11.58
N ALA A 68 -17.22 23.87 -11.23
CA ALA A 68 -16.98 25.32 -11.24
C ALA A 68 -16.88 25.90 -12.67
N LEU A 69 -16.53 25.09 -13.67
CA LEU A 69 -16.55 25.51 -15.08
C LEU A 69 -17.96 25.42 -15.69
N GLU A 70 -18.82 24.53 -15.19
CA GLU A 70 -20.23 24.45 -15.58
C GLU A 70 -21.08 25.59 -14.97
N GLU A 71 -20.56 26.26 -13.95
CA GLU A 71 -21.22 27.40 -13.29
C GLU A 71 -20.98 28.69 -14.10
N ILE A 72 -21.91 28.97 -15.02
CA ILE A 72 -21.80 30.04 -16.04
C ILE A 72 -21.84 31.46 -15.44
N ASP A 73 -22.31 31.64 -14.19
CA ASP A 73 -22.47 32.96 -13.55
C ASP A 73 -21.19 33.52 -12.91
N THR A 74 -20.02 33.33 -13.56
CA THR A 74 -18.78 33.94 -13.07
C THR A 74 -18.53 35.33 -13.68
N PRO A 75 -18.25 36.36 -12.85
CA PRO A 75 -18.15 37.76 -13.31
C PRO A 75 -17.03 38.00 -14.33
N ASN A 76 -16.04 37.10 -14.40
CA ASN A 76 -14.89 37.22 -15.31
C ASN A 76 -15.24 36.90 -16.77
N LEU A 77 -16.27 36.09 -17.02
CA LEU A 77 -16.73 35.75 -18.38
C LEU A 77 -17.80 36.73 -18.89
N ASN A 78 -18.48 37.46 -18.00
CA ASN A 78 -19.44 38.52 -18.34
C ASN A 78 -18.80 39.76 -18.98
N SER A 79 -17.47 39.82 -19.00
CA SER A 79 -16.68 40.91 -19.58
C SER A 79 -16.33 40.69 -21.06
N ILE A 80 -16.65 39.50 -21.61
CA ILE A 80 -16.32 39.13 -22.99
C ILE A 80 -17.43 39.65 -23.91
N PRO A 81 -17.11 40.52 -24.89
CA PRO A 81 -18.11 40.98 -25.86
C PRO A 81 -18.63 39.80 -26.70
N ASN A 82 -19.94 39.77 -26.94
CA ASN A 82 -20.61 38.70 -27.70
C ASN A 82 -20.28 38.73 -29.21
N ASP A 83 -19.80 39.87 -29.71
CA ASP A 83 -19.41 40.06 -31.10
C ASP A 83 -17.91 40.38 -31.13
N ILE A 84 -17.11 39.45 -31.66
CA ILE A 84 -15.65 39.56 -31.71
C ILE A 84 -15.27 39.87 -33.15
N ALA A 85 -14.98 41.13 -33.44
CA ALA A 85 -14.70 41.60 -34.80
C ALA A 85 -13.21 41.89 -35.03
N SER A 86 -12.45 42.13 -33.95
CA SER A 86 -11.04 42.53 -34.02
C SER A 86 -10.08 41.50 -33.41
N THR A 87 -8.84 41.49 -33.89
CA THR A 87 -7.77 40.65 -33.35
C THR A 87 -7.43 40.96 -31.90
N ASP A 88 -7.60 42.21 -31.47
CA ASP A 88 -7.35 42.63 -30.09
C ASP A 88 -8.41 42.08 -29.14
N GLU A 89 -9.68 42.02 -29.57
CA GLU A 89 -10.77 41.36 -28.82
C GLU A 89 -10.57 39.84 -28.72
N ILE A 90 -10.04 39.21 -29.76
CA ILE A 90 -9.65 37.78 -29.72
C ILE A 90 -8.59 37.56 -28.63
N ASN A 91 -7.53 38.35 -28.65
CA ASN A 91 -6.45 38.24 -27.66
C ASN A 91 -6.95 38.52 -26.23
N PHE A 92 -7.86 39.49 -26.08
CA PHE A 92 -8.50 39.80 -24.82
C PHE A 92 -9.37 38.64 -24.29
N ALA A 93 -10.20 38.04 -25.16
CA ALA A 93 -11.04 36.89 -24.80
C ALA A 93 -10.20 35.66 -24.42
N ILE A 94 -9.12 35.39 -25.15
CA ILE A 94 -8.15 34.32 -24.81
C ILE A 94 -7.53 34.59 -23.44
N GLY A 95 -7.14 35.83 -23.17
CA GLY A 95 -6.60 36.24 -21.87
C GLY A 95 -7.60 36.04 -20.73
N ALA A 96 -8.85 36.46 -20.93
CA ALA A 96 -9.92 36.32 -19.95
C ALA A 96 -10.22 34.84 -19.63
N LEU A 97 -10.38 34.00 -20.67
CA LEU A 97 -10.60 32.56 -20.51
C LEU A 97 -9.42 31.88 -19.80
N THR A 98 -8.19 32.21 -20.21
CA THR A 98 -6.98 31.62 -19.61
C THR A 98 -6.87 31.98 -18.13
N ASN A 99 -7.17 33.22 -17.76
CA ASN A 99 -7.15 33.65 -16.37
C ASN A 99 -8.27 32.99 -15.56
N HIS A 100 -9.47 32.85 -16.12
CA HIS A 100 -10.56 32.15 -15.46
C HIS A 100 -10.23 30.67 -15.18
N VAL A 101 -9.74 29.93 -16.19
CA VAL A 101 -9.31 28.53 -16.01
C VAL A 101 -8.20 28.41 -14.98
N ARG A 102 -7.23 29.34 -14.99
CA ARG A 102 -6.16 29.37 -13.99
C ARG A 102 -6.74 29.55 -12.58
N THR A 103 -7.64 30.50 -12.37
CA THR A 103 -8.28 30.75 -11.07
C THR A 103 -9.06 29.53 -10.58
N VAL A 104 -9.91 28.93 -11.41
CA VAL A 104 -10.71 27.75 -11.03
C VAL A 104 -9.81 26.56 -10.65
N VAL A 105 -8.71 26.37 -11.39
CA VAL A 105 -7.72 25.32 -11.08
C VAL A 105 -7.03 25.60 -9.74
N GLU A 106 -6.63 26.84 -9.45
CA GLU A 106 -6.03 27.22 -8.17
C GLU A 106 -6.99 27.04 -6.99
N GLU A 107 -8.24 27.49 -7.10
CA GLU A 107 -9.27 27.36 -6.05
C GLU A 107 -9.70 25.91 -5.79
N SER A 108 -9.55 25.07 -6.81
CA SER A 108 -9.81 23.63 -6.74
C SER A 108 -8.61 22.82 -6.24
N LYS A 109 -7.47 23.45 -5.94
CA LYS A 109 -6.37 22.80 -5.24
C LYS A 109 -6.76 22.53 -3.80
N ARG A 110 -6.47 21.32 -3.35
CA ARG A 110 -6.50 20.98 -1.93
C ARG A 110 -5.09 20.63 -1.49
N GLU A 111 -4.72 21.18 -0.35
CA GLU A 111 -3.53 20.77 0.37
C GLU A 111 -3.81 19.41 1.02
N VAL A 112 -3.10 18.39 0.54
CA VAL A 112 -3.16 17.05 1.13
C VAL A 112 -1.79 16.78 1.74
N PRO A 113 -1.70 16.54 3.06
CA PRO A 113 -0.44 16.13 3.65
C PRO A 113 0.05 14.86 2.95
N ALA A 114 1.33 14.82 2.54
CA ALA A 114 1.95 13.61 2.00
C ALA A 114 1.86 12.50 3.03
N SER A 115 0.85 11.64 2.88
CA SER A 115 0.63 10.45 3.69
C SER A 115 0.49 10.72 5.20
N SER A 116 -0.65 11.27 5.61
CA SER A 116 -1.19 10.97 6.95
C SER A 116 -2.09 9.73 6.90
N ASP A 117 -1.67 8.66 6.23
CA ASP A 117 -2.42 7.41 6.28
C ASP A 117 -1.53 6.17 6.18
N ARG A 118 -0.57 6.14 7.11
CA ARG A 118 -0.12 4.86 7.63
C ARG A 118 -0.72 4.85 9.02
N ARG A 119 -1.67 3.95 9.31
CA ARG A 119 -2.03 3.62 10.70
C ARG A 119 -0.73 3.23 11.40
N LYS A 120 -0.10 4.21 12.05
CA LYS A 120 1.17 4.02 12.73
C LYS A 120 0.86 3.13 13.92
N PHE A 121 1.75 2.18 14.20
CA PHE A 121 1.67 1.44 15.45
C PHE A 121 1.59 2.43 16.62
N SER A 122 0.80 2.09 17.64
CA SER A 122 0.73 2.85 18.89
C SER A 122 2.15 3.14 19.43
N PRO A 123 2.40 4.31 20.06
CA PRO A 123 3.69 4.64 20.66
C PRO A 123 4.26 3.51 21.54
N GLU A 124 3.40 2.80 22.27
CA GLU A 124 3.77 1.65 23.09
C GLU A 124 4.41 0.52 22.25
N ILE A 125 3.79 0.13 21.14
CA ILE A 125 4.31 -0.93 20.24
C ILE A 125 5.66 -0.51 19.64
N LEU A 126 5.81 0.78 19.30
CA LEU A 126 7.08 1.30 18.80
C LEU A 126 8.19 1.21 19.86
N GLU A 127 7.86 1.47 21.12
CA GLU A 127 8.79 1.29 22.24
C GLU A 127 9.21 -0.19 22.38
N PHE A 128 8.27 -1.13 22.31
CA PHE A 128 8.57 -2.56 22.32
C PHE A 128 9.46 -2.99 21.14
N ILE A 129 9.24 -2.42 19.95
CA ILE A 129 10.11 -2.67 18.78
C ILE A 129 11.53 -2.14 19.06
N ARG A 130 11.67 -0.95 19.66
CA ARG A 130 12.98 -0.40 20.05
C ARG A 130 13.67 -1.28 21.07
N ALA A 131 12.97 -1.72 22.12
CA ALA A 131 13.49 -2.61 23.15
C ALA A 131 13.94 -3.96 22.57
N LYS A 132 13.13 -4.58 21.71
CA LYS A 132 13.47 -5.79 20.98
C LYS A 132 14.75 -5.60 20.14
N ASN A 133 14.84 -4.52 19.37
CA ASN A 133 16.01 -4.26 18.54
C ASN A 133 17.28 -4.00 19.38
N ALA A 134 17.15 -3.34 20.53
CA ALA A 134 18.26 -3.18 21.48
C ALA A 134 18.72 -4.53 22.06
N ALA A 135 17.78 -5.42 22.41
CA ALA A 135 18.09 -6.76 22.88
C ALA A 135 18.75 -7.65 21.81
N LEU A 136 18.32 -7.53 20.54
CA LEU A 136 18.97 -8.21 19.42
C LEU A 136 20.40 -7.73 19.21
N ARG A 137 20.65 -6.42 19.29
CA ARG A 137 22.02 -5.87 19.23
C ARG A 137 22.90 -6.40 20.35
N ARG A 138 22.40 -6.43 21.60
CA ARG A 138 23.14 -7.01 22.75
C ARG A 138 23.42 -8.50 22.57
N THR A 139 22.45 -9.26 22.07
CA THR A 139 22.64 -10.68 21.75
C THR A 139 23.73 -10.90 20.69
N SER A 140 23.81 -10.02 19.69
CA SER A 140 24.85 -10.09 18.65
C SER A 140 26.24 -9.74 19.19
N ALA A 141 26.34 -8.75 20.08
CA ALA A 141 27.60 -8.36 20.69
C ALA A 141 28.10 -9.39 21.72
N TYR A 142 27.16 -9.95 22.49
CA TYR A 142 27.45 -10.92 23.55
C TYR A 142 26.48 -12.10 23.44
N PRO A 143 26.85 -13.16 22.70
CA PRO A 143 25.96 -14.30 22.44
C PRO A 143 25.75 -15.24 23.64
N THR A 144 25.23 -14.76 24.77
CA THR A 144 24.91 -15.57 25.95
C THR A 144 23.49 -16.17 25.88
N SER A 145 23.22 -17.22 26.66
CA SER A 145 21.88 -17.84 26.73
C SER A 145 20.81 -16.88 27.29
N GLU A 146 21.19 -16.03 28.24
CA GLU A 146 20.31 -15.05 28.87
C GLU A 146 19.91 -13.91 27.91
N TYR A 147 20.86 -13.37 27.14
CA TYR A 147 20.51 -12.34 26.16
C TYR A 147 19.62 -12.90 25.05
N ARG A 148 19.89 -14.14 24.60
CA ARG A 148 19.01 -14.85 23.65
C ARG A 148 17.61 -15.08 24.21
N SER A 149 17.47 -15.45 25.48
CA SER A 149 16.14 -15.65 26.09
C SER A 149 15.36 -14.34 26.18
N ARG A 150 15.99 -13.26 26.66
CA ARG A 150 15.41 -11.91 26.72
C ARG A 150 14.97 -11.39 25.34
N ALA A 151 15.80 -11.59 24.31
CA ALA A 151 15.45 -11.21 22.93
C ALA A 151 14.26 -12.02 22.39
N ARG A 152 14.19 -13.32 22.66
CA ARG A 152 13.04 -14.18 22.26
C ARG A 152 11.75 -13.76 22.94
N VAL A 153 11.79 -13.40 24.22
CA VAL A 153 10.62 -12.87 24.96
C VAL A 153 10.10 -11.61 24.29
N LEU A 154 10.97 -10.62 24.07
CA LEU A 154 10.59 -9.36 23.40
C LEU A 154 10.10 -9.57 21.97
N GLN A 155 10.64 -10.55 21.24
CA GLN A 155 10.17 -10.89 19.90
C GLN A 155 8.76 -11.49 19.91
N ARG A 156 8.45 -12.37 20.87
CA ARG A 156 7.10 -12.92 21.04
C ARG A 156 6.12 -11.82 21.43
N GLU A 157 6.53 -10.94 22.34
CA GLU A 157 5.71 -9.84 22.84
C GLU A 157 5.36 -8.83 21.74
N VAL A 158 6.33 -8.41 20.94
CA VAL A 158 6.10 -7.56 19.76
C VAL A 158 5.16 -8.27 18.78
N LYS A 159 5.33 -9.59 18.57
CA LYS A 159 4.44 -10.35 17.67
C LYS A 159 3.00 -10.41 18.19
N ALA A 160 2.82 -10.57 19.50
CA ALA A 160 1.50 -10.56 20.15
C ALA A 160 0.81 -9.20 20.00
N ARG A 161 1.46 -8.12 20.44
CA ARG A 161 0.89 -6.76 20.35
C ARG A 161 0.61 -6.31 18.91
N VAL A 162 1.50 -6.62 17.97
CA VAL A 162 1.26 -6.32 16.54
C VAL A 162 0.07 -7.12 16.00
N ARG A 163 -0.15 -8.34 16.49
CA ARG A 163 -1.30 -9.15 16.08
C ARG A 163 -2.60 -8.58 16.63
N GLU A 164 -2.62 -8.20 17.91
CA GLU A 164 -3.78 -7.55 18.55
C GLU A 164 -4.12 -6.24 17.85
N PHE A 165 -3.15 -5.34 17.69
CA PHE A 165 -3.34 -4.09 16.96
C PHE A 165 -3.90 -4.30 15.55
N ARG A 166 -3.47 -5.35 14.85
CA ARG A 166 -4.02 -5.69 13.54
C ARG A 166 -5.46 -6.19 13.66
N ILE A 167 -5.77 -7.04 14.63
CA ILE A 167 -7.14 -7.53 14.86
C ILE A 167 -8.07 -6.36 15.15
N ASP A 168 -7.69 -5.45 16.05
CA ASP A 168 -8.49 -4.28 16.41
C ASP A 168 -8.70 -3.38 15.20
N SER A 169 -7.61 -3.06 14.49
CA SER A 169 -7.67 -2.31 13.23
C SER A 169 -8.53 -2.98 12.16
N TRP A 170 -8.66 -4.31 12.16
CA TRP A 170 -9.54 -5.07 11.28
C TRP A 170 -11.00 -4.99 11.72
N SER A 171 -11.25 -5.08 13.03
CA SER A 171 -12.59 -4.90 13.61
C SER A 171 -13.13 -3.51 13.29
N ASP A 172 -12.34 -2.46 13.50
CA ASP A 172 -12.71 -1.08 13.17
C ASP A 172 -13.07 -0.94 11.68
N LEU A 173 -12.25 -1.54 10.80
CA LEU A 173 -12.50 -1.53 9.36
C LEU A 173 -13.81 -2.23 9.01
N MET A 174 -14.12 -3.36 9.66
CA MET A 174 -15.35 -4.10 9.42
C MET A 174 -16.59 -3.36 9.92
N GLU A 175 -16.47 -2.54 10.98
CA GLU A 175 -17.55 -1.68 11.46
C GLU A 175 -17.81 -0.47 10.55
N GLU A 176 -16.75 0.10 9.96
CA GLU A 176 -16.84 1.28 9.09
C GLU A 176 -17.28 0.95 7.65
N ILE A 177 -17.01 -0.26 7.16
CA ILE A 177 -17.21 -0.62 5.76
C ILE A 177 -18.69 -0.87 5.45
N LYS A 178 -19.28 -0.02 4.61
CA LYS A 178 -20.65 -0.19 4.12
C LYS A 178 -20.66 -0.91 2.76
N PRO A 179 -21.75 -1.63 2.40
CA PRO A 179 -21.87 -2.27 1.08
C PRO A 179 -21.72 -1.31 -0.12
N SER A 180 -22.00 -0.02 0.08
CA SER A 180 -21.80 1.02 -0.95
C SER A 180 -20.33 1.41 -1.17
N HIS A 181 -19.41 1.03 -0.28
CA HIS A 181 -18.00 1.39 -0.38
C HIS A 181 -17.28 0.48 -1.39
N LYS A 182 -16.46 1.06 -2.27
CA LYS A 182 -15.62 0.29 -3.22
C LYS A 182 -14.69 -0.72 -2.52
N ALA A 183 -14.23 -0.40 -1.32
CA ALA A 183 -13.40 -1.27 -0.51
C ALA A 183 -14.13 -2.56 -0.07
N PHE A 184 -15.46 -2.54 0.05
CA PHE A 184 -16.26 -3.70 0.46
C PHE A 184 -16.00 -4.89 -0.46
N TRP A 185 -16.14 -4.67 -1.78
CA TRP A 185 -15.89 -5.71 -2.77
C TRP A 185 -14.43 -6.19 -2.80
N ALA A 186 -13.47 -5.31 -2.50
CA ALA A 186 -12.07 -5.70 -2.41
C ALA A 186 -11.83 -6.64 -1.20
N VAL A 187 -12.39 -6.31 -0.04
CA VAL A 187 -12.33 -7.15 1.17
C VAL A 187 -13.03 -8.49 0.94
N THR A 188 -14.24 -8.48 0.36
CA THR A 188 -14.97 -9.72 0.04
C THR A 188 -14.19 -10.62 -0.92
N LYS A 189 -13.55 -10.06 -1.96
CA LYS A 189 -12.71 -10.84 -2.88
C LYS A 189 -11.49 -11.43 -2.19
N ALA A 190 -10.81 -10.66 -1.33
CA ALA A 190 -9.67 -11.16 -0.57
C ALA A 190 -10.09 -12.35 0.33
N LEU A 191 -11.22 -12.26 1.02
CA LEU A 191 -11.73 -13.34 1.86
C LEU A 191 -12.10 -14.60 1.05
N LYS A 192 -12.61 -14.46 -0.18
CA LYS A 192 -12.91 -15.62 -1.04
C LYS A 192 -11.66 -16.35 -1.55
N THR A 193 -10.51 -15.68 -1.61
CA THR A 193 -9.27 -16.26 -2.12
C THR A 193 -8.43 -16.94 -1.04
N GLU A 194 -8.54 -16.51 0.22
CA GLU A 194 -7.84 -17.15 1.33
C GLU A 194 -8.61 -18.40 1.81
N GLY A 195 -8.12 -19.58 1.43
CA GLY A 195 -8.76 -20.86 1.73
C GLY A 195 -9.61 -21.43 0.59
N TYR A 196 -9.45 -20.96 -0.64
CA TYR A 196 -10.04 -21.62 -1.81
C TYR A 196 -9.38 -22.99 -2.01
N THR A 197 -9.94 -24.02 -1.37
CA THR A 197 -9.84 -25.38 -1.87
C THR A 197 -10.57 -25.38 -3.20
N PRO A 198 -9.90 -25.69 -4.32
CA PRO A 198 -10.61 -25.86 -5.59
C PRO A 198 -11.73 -26.85 -5.35
N ILE A 199 -12.95 -26.44 -5.72
CA ILE A 199 -14.08 -27.36 -5.73
C ILE A 199 -13.63 -28.49 -6.66
N LEU A 200 -13.44 -29.68 -6.09
CA LEU A 200 -13.04 -30.83 -6.86
C LEU A 200 -14.12 -31.05 -7.93
N PRO A 201 -13.74 -31.31 -9.20
CA PRO A 201 -14.71 -31.56 -10.23
C PRO A 201 -15.65 -32.68 -9.78
N LEU A 202 -16.96 -32.44 -9.93
CA LEU A 202 -17.96 -33.44 -9.56
C LEU A 202 -17.75 -34.69 -10.40
N LYS A 203 -17.71 -35.83 -9.73
CA LYS A 203 -17.47 -37.12 -10.37
C LYS A 203 -18.78 -37.87 -10.49
N LYS A 204 -19.09 -38.27 -11.71
CA LYS A 204 -20.18 -39.19 -12.01
C LYS A 204 -19.91 -40.57 -11.37
N PRO A 205 -20.92 -41.45 -11.26
CA PRO A 205 -20.77 -42.80 -10.71
C PRO A 205 -19.72 -43.65 -11.44
N ASP A 206 -19.47 -43.36 -12.73
CA ASP A 206 -18.44 -43.98 -13.57
C ASP A 206 -17.03 -43.39 -13.36
N ASN A 207 -16.85 -42.52 -12.35
CA ASN A 207 -15.61 -41.82 -11.99
C ASN A 207 -15.11 -40.82 -13.07
N SER A 208 -15.93 -40.54 -14.10
CA SER A 208 -15.70 -39.45 -15.04
C SER A 208 -16.07 -38.10 -14.41
N VAL A 209 -15.47 -37.02 -14.92
CA VAL A 209 -15.74 -35.65 -14.46
C VAL A 209 -16.95 -35.12 -15.20
N ALA A 210 -17.93 -34.57 -14.48
CA ALA A 210 -19.02 -33.81 -15.08
C ALA A 210 -18.48 -32.48 -15.64
N ILE A 211 -18.68 -32.24 -16.93
CA ILE A 211 -18.08 -31.09 -17.64
C ILE A 211 -19.12 -30.02 -17.92
N ASP A 212 -20.35 -30.39 -18.27
CA ASP A 212 -21.44 -29.44 -18.54
C ASP A 212 -22.42 -29.27 -17.36
N ASP A 213 -23.20 -28.19 -17.40
CA ASP A 213 -24.11 -27.82 -16.32
C ASP A 213 -25.23 -28.86 -16.08
N ALA A 214 -25.64 -29.61 -17.11
CA ALA A 214 -26.67 -30.65 -16.98
C ALA A 214 -26.08 -31.89 -16.29
N GLU A 215 -24.88 -32.31 -16.69
CA GLU A 215 -24.13 -33.39 -16.04
C GLU A 215 -23.82 -33.08 -14.57
N ILE A 216 -23.48 -31.83 -14.26
CA ILE A 216 -23.26 -31.34 -12.89
C ILE A 216 -24.54 -31.46 -12.06
N ALA A 217 -25.69 -31.08 -12.63
CA ALA A 217 -26.98 -31.15 -11.96
C ALA A 217 -27.42 -32.60 -11.69
N GLU A 218 -27.25 -33.50 -12.65
CA GLU A 218 -27.52 -34.93 -12.48
C GLU A 218 -26.61 -35.54 -11.43
N CYS A 219 -25.31 -35.25 -11.47
CA CYS A 219 -24.35 -35.75 -10.49
C CYS A 219 -24.66 -35.28 -9.05
N LEU A 220 -25.16 -34.05 -8.89
CA LEU A 220 -25.64 -33.54 -7.60
C LEU A 220 -26.93 -34.24 -7.16
N ALA A 221 -27.87 -34.46 -8.08
CA ALA A 221 -29.12 -35.16 -7.80
C ALA A 221 -28.84 -36.60 -7.31
N ASP A 222 -28.00 -37.35 -8.02
CA ASP A 222 -27.58 -38.70 -7.67
C ASP A 222 -26.88 -38.75 -6.30
N SER A 223 -25.99 -37.77 -6.03
CA SER A 223 -25.31 -37.67 -4.75
C SER A 223 -26.28 -37.40 -3.60
N ILE A 224 -27.29 -36.55 -3.80
CA ILE A 224 -28.31 -36.24 -2.79
C ILE A 224 -29.23 -37.45 -2.60
N GLU A 225 -29.69 -38.08 -3.69
CA GLU A 225 -30.52 -39.27 -3.66
C GLU A 225 -29.85 -40.42 -2.89
N THR A 226 -28.56 -40.66 -3.15
CA THR A 226 -27.77 -41.68 -2.42
C THR A 226 -27.69 -41.38 -0.93
N GLN A 227 -27.44 -40.11 -0.55
CA GLN A 227 -27.40 -39.69 0.86
C GLN A 227 -28.77 -39.83 1.55
N CYS A 228 -29.85 -39.52 0.85
CA CYS A 228 -31.21 -39.64 1.36
C CYS A 228 -31.68 -41.10 1.43
N SER A 229 -31.20 -41.96 0.54
CA SER A 229 -31.53 -43.39 0.51
C SER A 229 -30.89 -44.18 1.66
N HIS A 230 -29.70 -43.77 2.13
CA HIS A 230 -29.07 -44.37 3.31
C HIS A 230 -29.64 -43.86 4.65
N ALA A 231 -30.28 -42.68 4.67
CA ALA A 231 -30.84 -42.09 5.88
C ALA A 231 -32.13 -42.79 6.37
N SER A 232 -32.79 -43.58 5.51
CA SER A 232 -34.04 -44.26 5.82
C SER A 232 -33.87 -45.56 6.64
N SER A 233 -32.64 -46.09 6.79
CA SER A 233 -32.40 -47.36 7.50
C SER A 233 -31.75 -47.26 8.89
N ALA A 234 -31.27 -46.09 9.34
CA ALA A 234 -30.69 -45.97 10.68
C ALA A 234 -31.25 -44.75 11.43
N ARG A 235 -32.27 -45.01 12.25
CA ARG A 235 -32.73 -44.06 13.27
C ARG A 235 -31.58 -43.73 14.23
N HIS A 236 -31.46 -42.43 14.52
CA HIS A 236 -30.74 -41.82 15.63
C HIS A 236 -29.19 -41.80 15.54
N ARG A 237 -28.66 -40.93 14.66
CA ARG A 237 -27.33 -40.32 14.89
C ARG A 237 -27.57 -38.91 15.40
N SER A 238 -27.30 -38.69 16.68
CA SER A 238 -27.37 -37.40 17.34
C SER A 238 -26.50 -36.39 16.58
N TYR A 239 -27.11 -35.31 16.10
CA TYR A 239 -26.38 -34.14 15.63
C TYR A 239 -25.62 -33.55 16.82
N GLN A 240 -24.35 -33.92 16.99
CA GLN A 240 -23.42 -33.04 17.69
C GLN A 240 -23.26 -31.81 16.81
N SER A 241 -24.03 -30.77 17.13
CA SER A 241 -23.76 -29.43 16.65
C SER A 241 -22.39 -29.04 17.20
N HIS A 242 -21.34 -29.24 16.40
CA HIS A 242 -20.14 -28.44 16.53
C HIS A 242 -20.52 -27.00 16.15
N ARG A 243 -21.18 -26.30 17.08
CA ARG A 243 -21.10 -24.85 17.15
C ARG A 243 -19.66 -24.51 17.47
N GLY A 244 -18.80 -24.57 16.45
CA GLY A 244 -17.60 -23.78 16.44
C GLY A 244 -18.04 -22.33 16.48
N ARG A 245 -18.15 -21.75 17.69
CA ARG A 245 -17.94 -20.31 17.88
C ARG A 245 -16.49 -20.03 17.49
N GLY A 246 -16.20 -20.06 16.20
CA GLY A 246 -15.04 -19.44 15.64
C GLY A 246 -15.42 -18.00 15.41
N SER A 247 -15.05 -17.10 16.33
CA SER A 247 -14.87 -15.70 15.93
C SER A 247 -14.05 -15.69 14.64
N PRO A 248 -14.38 -14.88 13.63
CA PRO A 248 -13.63 -14.84 12.38
C PRO A 248 -12.15 -14.68 12.70
N LYS A 249 -11.36 -15.74 12.46
CA LYS A 249 -9.92 -15.64 12.65
C LYS A 249 -9.43 -14.70 11.56
N PRO A 250 -8.63 -13.68 11.90
CA PRO A 250 -8.06 -12.81 10.90
C PRO A 250 -7.25 -13.66 9.92
N PRO A 251 -7.28 -13.34 8.62
CA PRO A 251 -6.50 -14.05 7.63
C PRO A 251 -5.02 -14.15 8.05
N SER A 252 -4.46 -15.33 7.90
CA SER A 252 -3.09 -15.68 8.34
C SER A 252 -2.03 -14.80 7.68
N ASN A 253 -2.37 -14.22 6.53
CA ASN A 253 -1.53 -13.34 5.73
C ASN A 253 -2.15 -11.95 5.51
N LEU A 254 -2.39 -11.16 6.57
CA LEU A 254 -2.65 -9.71 6.40
C LEU A 254 -1.42 -8.92 5.87
N LYS A 255 -0.43 -9.58 5.25
CA LYS A 255 0.59 -8.90 4.43
C LYS A 255 0.02 -8.58 3.05
N THR A 256 -0.92 -9.39 2.56
CA THR A 256 -1.49 -9.27 1.21
C THR A 256 -2.65 -8.28 1.13
N ILE A 257 -3.28 -7.95 2.28
CA ILE A 257 -4.41 -7.02 2.34
C ILE A 257 -3.97 -5.58 2.67
N TRP A 258 -2.65 -5.31 2.64
CA TRP A 258 -2.16 -3.95 2.46
C TRP A 258 -2.16 -3.65 0.95
N LEU A 259 -3.33 -3.33 0.41
CA LEU A 259 -3.40 -2.75 -0.92
C LEU A 259 -2.68 -1.39 -0.88
N PRO A 260 -1.69 -1.13 -1.74
CA PRO A 260 -1.34 0.24 -2.05
C PRO A 260 -2.59 0.85 -2.67
N LEU A 261 -3.11 1.92 -2.10
CA LEU A 261 -4.04 2.77 -2.81
C LEU A 261 -3.21 3.47 -3.90
N THR A 262 -2.89 2.76 -4.99
CA THR A 262 -2.23 3.32 -6.17
C THR A 262 -3.22 4.29 -6.79
N GLN A 263 -2.97 5.59 -6.61
CA GLN A 263 -3.50 6.57 -7.53
C GLN A 263 -2.93 6.24 -8.90
N ARG A 264 -3.79 5.76 -9.80
CA ARG A 264 -3.49 5.58 -11.20
C ARG A 264 -3.27 6.97 -11.79
N SER A 265 -2.03 7.25 -12.20
CA SER A 265 -1.74 8.33 -13.15
C SER A 265 -2.47 8.01 -14.46
N PRO A 266 -3.19 8.95 -15.10
CA PRO A 266 -3.76 8.70 -16.42
C PRO A 266 -2.63 8.62 -17.43
N ASN A 267 -2.42 7.43 -18.00
CA ASN A 267 -1.60 7.29 -19.19
C ASN A 267 -2.38 7.81 -20.39
N ALA A 268 -1.73 8.68 -21.15
CA ALA A 268 -2.07 9.04 -22.50
C ALA A 268 -1.87 7.83 -23.42
N SER A 269 -2.96 7.26 -23.93
CA SER A 269 -3.03 6.53 -25.21
C SER A 269 -4.35 5.75 -25.26
N GLU A 270 -5.42 6.38 -25.76
CA GLU A 270 -6.59 5.69 -26.33
C GLU A 270 -7.48 6.74 -27.02
N ILE A 271 -6.95 7.35 -28.10
CA ILE A 271 -7.76 7.87 -29.22
C ILE A 271 -6.96 7.58 -30.49
N THR A 272 -7.34 6.50 -31.18
CA THR A 272 -7.44 6.49 -32.64
C THR A 272 -8.61 5.58 -32.97
#